data_AF-W4RNS8-F1
#
_entry.id   AF-W4RNS8-F1
#
_cell.length_a   1.000
_cell.length_b   1.000
_cell.length_c   1.000
_cell.angle_alpha   90.00
_cell.angle_beta   90.00
_cell.angle_gamma   90.00
#
_symmetry.space_group_name_H-M   'P 1'
#
loop_
_entity.id
_entity.type
_entity.pdbx_description
1 polymer ?
#
loop_
_entity_poly.entity_id
_entity_poly.type
_entity_poly.pdbx_seq_one_letter_code
_entity_poly.pdbx_strand_id
1 'polypeptide(L)'
;MLVKLYQAKAGDGSKKKGLRRTQSYFMTPEDALSEAFALKEKMDSRYKNEIEWDYQGAFTGTSEKMKILKGYLKGNRQTTPFYLEILSVDNIDKIKPVSPIKPKSVTKDDKKVLTKVMKKLKVKNA
;
A
#
# COMPACT_ATOMS: atom_id res chain seq x y z
N MET A 1 20.26 -8.56 -15.26
CA MET A 1 19.68 -7.59 -14.31
C MET A 1 18.24 -8.03 -14.06
N LEU A 2 17.92 -8.53 -12.86
CA LEU A 2 16.52 -8.83 -12.52
C LEU A 2 15.81 -7.49 -12.28
N VAL A 3 14.79 -7.18 -13.08
CA VAL A 3 13.99 -5.96 -12.91
C VAL A 3 13.09 -6.17 -11.70
N LYS A 4 13.15 -5.28 -10.71
CA LYS A 4 12.26 -5.36 -9.54
C LYS A 4 10.92 -4.69 -9.89
N LEU A 5 9.83 -5.42 -9.69
CA LEU A 5 8.47 -4.93 -9.82
C LEU A 5 7.83 -4.73 -8.45
N TYR A 6 6.80 -3.89 -8.42
CA TYR A 6 6.07 -3.54 -7.21
C TYR A 6 4.61 -3.87 -7.34
N GLN A 7 3.95 -4.27 -6.26
CA GLN A 7 2.51 -4.52 -6.24
C GLN A 7 1.88 -3.89 -5.01
N ALA A 8 0.72 -3.28 -5.20
CA ALA A 8 -0.09 -2.74 -4.12
C ALA A 8 -1.07 -3.81 -3.59
N LYS A 9 -1.20 -3.88 -2.27
CA LYS A 9 -2.23 -4.65 -1.59
C LYS A 9 -2.87 -3.82 -0.49
N ALA A 10 -4.13 -4.09 -0.23
CA ALA A 10 -4.84 -3.57 0.91
C ALA A 10 -5.46 -4.72 1.70
N GLY A 11 -5.31 -4.75 3.02
CA GLY A 11 -5.97 -5.72 3.88
C GLY A 11 -7.29 -5.20 4.39
N ASP A 12 -8.37 -5.94 4.16
CA ASP A 12 -9.67 -5.68 4.77
C ASP A 12 -9.69 -6.25 6.19
N GLY A 13 -9.70 -5.36 7.20
CA GLY A 13 -9.72 -5.72 8.61
C GLY A 13 -11.01 -6.43 9.04
N SER A 14 -12.13 -6.23 8.35
CA SER A 14 -13.41 -6.88 8.67
C SER A 14 -13.51 -8.27 8.05
N LYS A 15 -13.24 -8.38 6.73
CA LYS A 15 -13.34 -9.64 6.00
C LYS A 15 -12.09 -10.52 6.06
N LYS A 16 -11.00 -10.02 6.68
CA LYS A 16 -9.67 -10.65 6.73
C LYS A 16 -9.13 -11.04 5.34
N LYS A 17 -9.64 -10.42 4.27
CA LYS A 17 -9.25 -10.69 2.88
C LYS A 17 -8.45 -9.52 2.33
N GLY A 18 -7.36 -9.83 1.62
CA GLY A 18 -6.61 -8.81 0.89
C GLY A 18 -7.39 -8.35 -0.35
N LEU A 19 -7.67 -7.06 -0.46
CA LEU A 19 -8.06 -6.37 -1.69
C LEU A 19 -6.80 -6.09 -2.50
N ARG A 20 -6.76 -6.62 -3.73
CA ARG A 20 -5.74 -6.30 -4.73
C ARG A 20 -6.39 -6.31 -6.10
N ARG A 21 -5.87 -5.51 -7.03
CA ARG A 21 -6.14 -5.73 -8.45
C ARG A 21 -5.36 -6.97 -8.89
N THR A 22 -6.04 -7.91 -9.53
CA THR A 22 -5.40 -9.14 -10.02
C THR A 22 -4.31 -8.81 -11.01
N GLN A 23 -3.13 -9.42 -10.87
CA GLN A 23 -1.99 -9.27 -11.77
C GLN A 23 -1.53 -7.81 -12.00
N SER A 24 -1.79 -6.89 -11.07
CA SER A 24 -1.25 -5.53 -11.16
C SER A 24 0.16 -5.47 -10.58
N TYR A 25 1.13 -5.20 -11.44
CA TYR A 25 2.52 -4.97 -11.11
C TYR A 25 2.99 -3.66 -11.73
N PHE A 26 3.94 -3.00 -11.07
CA PHE A 26 4.38 -1.65 -11.39
C PHE A 26 5.90 -1.58 -11.46
N MET A 27 6.43 -0.72 -12.33
CA MET A 27 7.89 -0.52 -12.45
C MET A 27 8.46 0.26 -11.28
N THR A 28 7.64 1.11 -10.65
CA THR A 28 8.11 2.03 -9.61
C THR A 28 7.35 1.81 -8.30
N PRO A 29 8.00 2.04 -7.14
CA PRO A 29 7.30 2.10 -5.86
C PRO A 29 6.23 3.19 -5.82
N GLU A 30 6.46 4.32 -6.50
CA GLU A 30 5.52 5.44 -6.58
C GLU A 30 4.18 5.03 -7.21
N ASP A 31 4.24 4.26 -8.30
CA ASP A 31 3.04 3.73 -8.96
C ASP A 31 2.29 2.77 -8.04
N ALA A 32 3.02 1.87 -7.35
CA ALA A 32 2.43 0.96 -6.38
C ALA A 32 1.80 1.71 -5.19
N LEU A 33 2.41 2.81 -4.73
CA LEU A 33 1.85 3.66 -3.69
C LEU A 33 0.58 4.37 -4.15
N SER A 34 0.56 4.89 -5.38
CA SER A 34 -0.62 5.50 -5.98
C SER A 34 -1.79 4.50 -6.01
N GLU A 35 -1.55 3.28 -6.49
CA GLU A 35 -2.56 2.21 -6.48
C GLU A 35 -2.99 1.86 -5.04
N ALA A 36 -2.06 1.80 -4.07
CA ALA A 36 -2.39 1.54 -2.67
C ALA A 36 -3.31 2.61 -2.07
N PHE A 37 -3.08 3.89 -2.39
CA PHE A 37 -3.98 4.98 -1.98
C PHE A 37 -5.34 4.92 -2.69
N ALA A 38 -5.39 4.50 -3.95
CA ALA A 38 -6.67 4.25 -4.61
C ALA A 38 -7.45 3.09 -3.96
N LEU A 39 -6.75 2.04 -3.50
CA LEU A 39 -7.35 0.97 -2.71
C LEU A 39 -7.84 1.47 -1.34
N LYS A 40 -7.09 2.38 -0.70
CA LYS A 40 -7.48 3.06 0.54
C LYS A 40 -8.80 3.80 0.38
N GLU A 41 -8.95 4.64 -0.65
CA GLU A 41 -10.20 5.36 -0.90
C GLU A 41 -11.39 4.43 -1.12
N LYS A 42 -11.19 3.32 -1.84
CA LYS A 42 -12.23 2.29 -2.02
C LYS A 42 -12.63 1.65 -0.71
N MET A 43 -11.68 1.38 0.19
CA MET A 43 -11.98 0.86 1.53
C MET A 43 -12.71 1.91 2.37
N ASP A 44 -12.20 3.13 2.43
CA ASP A 44 -12.81 4.22 3.18
C ASP A 44 -14.27 4.41 2.75
N SER A 45 -14.54 4.47 1.44
CA SER A 45 -15.90 4.53 0.91
C SER A 45 -16.78 3.34 1.31
N ARG A 46 -16.25 2.11 1.22
CA ARG A 46 -16.98 0.89 1.64
C ARG A 46 -17.37 0.91 3.12
N TYR A 47 -16.52 1.48 3.96
CA TYR A 47 -16.72 1.56 5.41
C TYR A 47 -17.18 2.94 5.86
N LYS A 48 -17.83 3.72 4.97
CA LYS A 48 -18.42 5.03 5.27
C LYS A 48 -17.44 6.03 5.94
N ASN A 49 -16.16 5.93 5.60
CA ASN A 49 -15.05 6.70 6.16
C ASN A 49 -14.85 6.52 7.67
N GLU A 50 -15.30 5.40 8.25
CA GLU A 50 -15.11 5.08 9.67
C GLU A 50 -13.74 4.45 9.96
N ILE A 51 -12.87 4.26 8.96
CA ILE A 51 -11.52 3.74 9.18
C ILE A 51 -10.61 4.88 9.62
N GLU A 52 -10.11 4.77 10.85
CA GLU A 52 -9.09 5.70 11.37
C GLU A 52 -7.71 5.16 11.05
N TRP A 53 -7.00 5.86 10.15
CA TRP A 53 -5.66 5.50 9.71
C TRP A 53 -4.58 6.05 10.65
N ASP A 54 -3.67 5.18 11.07
CA ASP A 54 -2.54 5.50 11.94
C ASP A 54 -1.31 5.94 11.11
N TYR A 55 -1.23 7.23 10.83
CA TYR A 55 -0.11 7.85 10.10
C TYR A 55 1.16 8.05 10.96
N GLN A 56 1.04 7.90 12.28
CA GLN A 56 2.17 8.00 13.21
C GLN A 56 2.86 6.65 13.42
N GLY A 57 2.11 5.56 13.21
CA GLY A 57 2.60 4.19 13.28
C GLY A 57 3.82 3.92 12.39
N ALA A 58 4.71 3.05 12.87
CA ALA A 58 5.86 2.60 12.11
C ALA A 58 5.44 1.66 10.97
N PHE A 59 6.19 1.70 9.87
CA PHE A 59 6.10 0.68 8.83
C PHE A 59 6.52 -0.67 9.40
N THR A 60 5.77 -1.71 9.05
CA THR A 60 6.03 -3.08 9.55
C THR A 60 6.24 -4.04 8.38
N GLY A 61 6.92 -5.16 8.62
CA GLY A 61 7.28 -6.12 7.57
C GLY A 61 8.71 -5.95 7.05
N THR A 62 9.00 -6.57 5.90
CA THR A 62 10.32 -6.60 5.26
C THR A 62 10.39 -5.60 4.10
N SER A 63 11.55 -5.48 3.44
CA SER A 63 11.68 -4.68 2.21
C SER A 63 10.95 -5.27 1.01
N GLU A 64 10.71 -6.58 1.00
CA GLU A 64 9.93 -7.26 -0.04
C GLU A 64 8.43 -7.17 0.23
N LYS A 65 8.05 -7.01 1.49
CA LYS A 65 6.65 -6.94 1.92
C LYS A 65 6.51 -5.96 3.08
N MET A 66 6.16 -4.73 2.74
CA MET A 66 6.08 -3.63 3.68
C MET A 66 4.65 -3.16 3.86
N LYS A 67 4.13 -3.24 5.09
CA LYS A 67 2.90 -2.57 5.48
C LYS A 67 3.20 -1.12 5.82
N ILE A 68 2.66 -0.22 5.00
CA ILE A 68 2.99 1.21 5.01
C ILE A 68 1.99 2.05 5.80
N LEU A 69 0.79 1.52 6.03
CA LEU A 69 -0.26 2.21 6.78
C LEU A 69 -1.18 1.17 7.40
N LYS A 70 -1.64 1.41 8.63
CA LYS A 70 -2.66 0.61 9.31
C LYS A 70 -3.83 1.49 9.65
N GLY A 71 -5.03 0.91 9.68
CA GLY A 71 -6.22 1.61 10.12
C GLY A 71 -7.12 0.69 10.93
N TYR A 72 -8.00 1.27 11.74
CA TYR A 72 -8.89 0.55 12.61
C TYR A 72 -10.31 1.08 12.48
N LEU A 73 -11.31 0.19 12.51
CA LEU A 73 -12.70 0.62 12.41
C LEU A 73 -13.07 1.42 13.66
N LYS A 74 -13.54 2.65 13.46
CA LYS A 74 -13.90 3.60 14.54
C LYS A 74 -12.76 3.79 15.55
N GLY A 75 -11.51 3.72 15.09
CA GLY A 75 -10.33 3.85 15.95
C GLY A 75 -10.06 2.67 16.89
N ASN A 76 -10.88 1.61 16.87
CA ASN A 76 -10.76 0.53 17.83
C ASN A 76 -9.58 -0.40 17.51
N ARG A 77 -8.46 -0.19 18.21
CA ARG A 77 -7.21 -0.98 18.08
C ARG A 77 -7.33 -2.45 18.48
N GLN A 78 -8.41 -2.85 19.15
CA GLN A 78 -8.68 -4.26 19.45
C GLN A 78 -9.27 -5.00 18.24
N THR A 79 -9.76 -4.27 17.23
CA THR A 79 -10.24 -4.88 15.98
C THR A 79 -9.09 -5.29 15.08
N THR A 80 -9.37 -6.20 14.15
CA THR A 80 -8.37 -6.58 13.14
C THR A 80 -8.05 -5.37 12.25
N PRO A 81 -6.77 -5.02 12.06
CA PRO A 81 -6.40 -3.81 11.35
C PRO A 81 -6.67 -3.93 9.85
N PHE A 82 -7.17 -2.83 9.28
CA PHE A 82 -6.99 -2.52 7.87
C PHE A 82 -5.53 -2.17 7.63
N TYR A 83 -5.01 -2.45 6.44
CA TYR A 83 -3.65 -2.04 6.11
C TYR A 83 -3.45 -1.77 4.63
N LEU A 84 -2.47 -0.94 4.31
CA LEU A 84 -1.89 -0.82 2.99
C LEU A 84 -0.52 -1.49 2.99
N GLU A 85 -0.23 -2.24 1.94
CA GLU A 85 0.98 -3.03 1.79
C GLU A 85 1.56 -2.85 0.40
N ILE A 86 2.88 -2.70 0.33
CA ILE A 86 3.65 -2.71 -0.91
C ILE A 86 4.50 -3.96 -0.91
N LEU A 87 4.42 -4.69 -2.02
CA LEU A 87 5.27 -5.83 -2.30
C LEU A 87 6.32 -5.45 -3.33
N SER A 88 7.52 -5.97 -3.18
CA SER A 88 8.56 -5.96 -4.20
C SER A 88 8.85 -7.39 -4.62
N VAL A 89 8.84 -7.65 -5.92
CA VAL A 89 9.08 -8.97 -6.50
C VAL A 89 10.10 -8.85 -7.62
N ASP A 90 10.99 -9.82 -7.74
CA ASP A 90 11.90 -9.88 -8.88
C ASP A 90 11.15 -10.39 -10.11
N ASN A 91 11.32 -9.73 -11.25
CA ASN A 91 10.62 -10.05 -12.49
C ASN A 91 11.26 -11.25 -13.19
N ILE A 92 11.05 -12.43 -12.63
CA ILE A 92 11.57 -13.69 -13.18
C ILE A 92 10.69 -14.16 -14.36
N ASP A 93 9.40 -13.84 -14.35
CA ASP A 93 8.38 -14.40 -15.26
C ASP A 93 8.00 -13.49 -16.45
N LYS A 94 8.82 -12.48 -16.80
CA LYS A 94 8.51 -11.48 -17.84
C LYS A 94 7.12 -10.82 -17.67
N ILE A 95 6.74 -10.56 -16.42
CA ILE A 95 5.50 -9.88 -16.07
C ILE A 95 5.50 -8.49 -16.72
N LYS A 96 4.42 -8.17 -17.44
CA LYS A 96 4.22 -6.83 -18.02
C LYS A 96 3.65 -5.89 -16.94
N PRO A 97 4.35 -4.79 -16.61
CA PRO A 97 3.83 -3.78 -15.71
C PRO A 97 2.59 -3.10 -16.31
N VAL A 98 1.70 -2.65 -15.44
CA VAL A 98 0.49 -1.90 -15.80
C VAL A 98 0.53 -0.51 -15.20
N SER A 99 -0.27 0.41 -15.72
CA SER A 99 -0.44 1.73 -15.10
C SER A 99 -1.23 1.62 -13.80
N PRO A 100 -0.88 2.42 -12.77
CA PRO A 100 -1.63 2.45 -11.52
C PRO A 100 -2.97 3.16 -11.67
N ILE A 101 -3.93 2.74 -10.86
CA ILE A 101 -5.13 3.53 -10.60
C ILE A 101 -4.70 4.70 -9.72
N LYS A 102 -4.97 5.93 -10.18
CA LYS A 102 -4.72 7.12 -9.40
C LYS A 102 -5.84 7.33 -8.37
N PRO A 103 -5.53 7.66 -7.11
CA PRO A 103 -6.54 8.07 -6.14
C PRO A 103 -7.16 9.39 -6.59
N LYS A 104 -8.42 9.63 -6.21
CA LYS A 104 -9.12 10.90 -6.47
C LYS A 104 -8.51 12.04 -5.67
N SER A 105 -7.99 11.75 -4.49
CA SER A 105 -7.44 12.70 -3.55
C SER A 105 -6.21 12.12 -2.85
N VAL A 106 -5.21 12.96 -2.60
CA VAL A 106 -4.02 12.60 -1.82
C VAL A 106 -3.86 13.64 -0.72
N THR A 107 -3.99 13.20 0.53
CA THR A 107 -3.89 14.10 1.68
C THR A 107 -2.42 14.48 1.98
N LYS A 108 -2.22 15.47 2.86
CA LYS A 108 -0.88 15.82 3.33
C LYS A 108 -0.20 14.65 4.04
N ASP A 109 -0.95 13.82 4.77
CA ASP A 109 -0.39 12.68 5.49
C ASP A 109 -0.07 11.52 4.55
N ASP A 110 -0.86 11.30 3.49
CA ASP A 110 -0.52 10.35 2.42
C ASP A 110 0.81 10.72 1.75
N LYS A 111 1.05 12.02 1.50
CA LYS A 111 2.35 12.51 0.97
C LYS A 111 3.51 12.23 1.92
N LYS A 112 3.30 12.32 3.24
CA LYS A 112 4.32 11.97 4.24
C LYS A 112 4.63 10.47 4.20
N VAL A 113 3.60 9.62 4.07
CA VAL A 113 3.77 8.17 3.92
C VAL A 113 4.58 7.87 2.65
N LEU A 114 4.21 8.45 1.52
CA LEU A 114 4.94 8.32 0.25
C LEU A 114 6.42 8.66 0.43
N THR A 115 6.71 9.84 0.99
CA THR A 115 8.09 10.29 1.21
C THR A 115 8.88 9.33 2.09
N LYS A 116 8.27 8.83 3.18
CA LYS A 116 8.91 7.86 4.08
C LYS A 116 9.19 6.53 3.36
N VAL A 117 8.24 6.02 2.56
CA VAL A 117 8.42 4.76 1.81
C VAL A 117 9.54 4.91 0.79
N MET A 118 9.55 6.00 0.04
CA MET A 118 10.62 6.28 -0.93
C MET A 118 12.00 6.33 -0.28
N LYS A 119 12.13 6.96 0.90
CA LYS A 119 13.39 6.94 1.66
C LYS A 119 13.79 5.52 2.05
N LYS A 120 12.87 4.72 2.60
CA LYS A 120 13.16 3.34 3.02
C LYS A 120 13.57 2.43 1.87
N LEU A 121 13.00 2.62 0.67
CA LEU A 121 13.32 1.82 -0.50
C LEU A 121 14.60 2.30 -1.20
N LYS A 122 14.88 3.61 -1.23
CA LYS A 122 16.13 4.16 -1.79
C LYS A 122 17.37 3.83 -0.96
N VAL A 123 17.28 3.86 0.37
CA VAL A 123 18.41 3.55 1.28
C VAL A 123 18.92 2.11 1.12
N LYS A 124 18.14 1.20 0.52
CA LYS A 124 18.55 -0.19 0.29
C LYS A 124 19.15 -0.46 -1.10
N ASN A 125 19.11 0.52 -2.01
CA ASN A 125 19.71 0.43 -3.34
C ASN A 125 21.05 1.21 -3.44
N ALA A 126 21.58 1.68 -2.31
CA ALA A 126 22.86 2.39 -2.19
C ALA A 126 23.91 1.48 -1.54
#